data_AF-A0A9Q0U1W0-F1
#
_entry.id   AF-A0A9Q0U1W0-F1
#
_cell.length_a   1.000
_cell.length_b   1.000
_cell.length_c   1.000
_cell.angle_alpha   90.00
_cell.angle_beta   90.00
_cell.angle_gamma   90.00
#
_symmetry.space_group_name_H-M   'P 1'
#
loop_
_entity.id
_entity.type
_entity.pdbx_description
1 polymer ?
#
loop_
_entity_poly.entity_id
_entity_poly.type
_entity_poly.pdbx_seq_one_letter_code
_entity_poly.pdbx_strand_id
1 'polypeptide(L)'
;MKKPSHSLLHSLVTLALLLGSAKADPQPLQDYCIADASQPFFLNGAPCINPSLAASSHFTTSALSKPGDTKANPFRLQRQAHQRH
;
A
#
# COMPACT_ATOMS: atom_id res chain seq x y z
N MET A 1 -9.58 32.13 36.11
CA MET A 1 -9.48 30.74 35.59
C MET A 1 -10.53 30.58 34.49
N LYS A 2 -10.13 30.47 33.22
CA LYS A 2 -11.04 30.50 32.06
C LYS A 2 -11.43 29.06 31.71
N LYS A 3 -12.71 28.71 31.86
CA LYS A 3 -13.19 27.35 31.60
C LYS A 3 -13.00 27.04 30.10
N PRO A 4 -12.40 25.91 29.72
CA PRO A 4 -12.26 25.55 28.33
C PRO A 4 -13.65 25.48 27.69
N SER A 5 -13.82 26.17 26.55
CA SER A 5 -15.07 26.19 25.81
C SER A 5 -15.35 24.78 25.29
N HIS A 6 -16.52 24.22 25.63
CA HIS A 6 -16.96 22.89 25.20
C HIS A 6 -16.79 22.69 23.68
N SER A 7 -17.03 23.76 22.92
CA SER A 7 -16.86 23.81 21.45
C SER A 7 -15.42 23.53 21.00
N LEU A 8 -14.41 24.06 21.70
CA LEU A 8 -12.99 23.82 21.39
C LEU A 8 -12.56 22.38 21.73
N LEU A 9 -13.12 21.81 22.79
CA LEU A 9 -12.86 20.41 23.13
C LEU A 9 -13.43 19.46 22.05
N HIS A 10 -14.63 19.74 21.55
CA HIS A 10 -15.27 18.94 20.51
C HIS A 10 -14.48 18.99 19.20
N SER A 11 -14.01 20.17 18.80
CA SER A 11 -13.20 20.31 17.58
C SER A 11 -11.85 19.60 17.66
N LEU A 12 -11.21 19.58 18.83
CA LEU A 12 -9.98 18.84 19.06
C LEU A 12 -10.19 17.31 18.97
N VAL A 13 -11.29 16.80 19.55
CA VAL A 13 -11.61 15.37 19.52
C VAL A 13 -11.92 14.89 18.09
N THR A 14 -12.69 15.66 17.32
CA THR A 14 -12.99 15.29 15.92
C THR A 14 -11.73 15.32 15.05
N LEU A 15 -10.85 16.30 15.23
CA LEU A 15 -9.58 16.37 14.53
C LEU A 15 -8.66 15.19 14.86
N ALA A 16 -8.57 14.80 16.14
CA ALA A 16 -7.79 13.66 16.57
C ALA A 16 -8.29 12.34 15.94
N LEU A 17 -9.62 12.17 15.85
CA LEU A 17 -10.22 10.97 15.26
C LEU A 17 -9.96 10.87 13.75
N LEU A 18 -10.01 12.01 13.04
CA LEU A 18 -9.71 12.08 11.61
C LEU A 18 -8.24 11.73 11.31
N LEU A 19 -7.31 12.23 12.13
CA LEU A 19 -5.87 11.97 11.96
C LEU A 19 -5.49 10.49 12.18
N GLY A 20 -6.28 9.72 12.93
CA GLY A 20 -6.05 8.30 13.20
C GLY A 20 -6.52 7.33 12.13
N SER A 21 -7.09 7.80 11.01
CA SER A 21 -7.81 6.95 10.04
C SER A 21 -6.91 6.25 9.01
N ALA A 22 -5.60 6.14 9.27
CA ALA A 22 -4.68 5.42 8.40
C ALA A 22 -4.72 3.92 8.70
N LYS A 23 -5.04 3.10 7.70
CA LYS A 23 -5.00 1.64 7.80
C LYS A 23 -3.66 1.14 7.29
N ALA A 24 -2.89 0.50 8.17
CA ALA A 24 -1.68 -0.22 7.77
C ALA A 24 -2.03 -1.52 7.03
N ASP A 25 -1.05 -2.07 6.33
CA ASP A 25 -1.17 -3.38 5.70
C ASP A 25 -1.47 -4.46 6.78
N PRO A 26 -2.43 -5.37 6.55
CA PRO A 26 -2.73 -6.45 7.48
C PRO A 26 -1.53 -7.37 7.68
N GLN A 27 -1.44 -8.00 8.85
CA GLN A 27 -0.44 -9.05 9.08
C GLN A 27 -0.70 -10.25 8.16
N PRO A 28 0.34 -10.82 7.54
CA PRO A 28 0.18 -12.00 6.69
C PRO A 28 -0.27 -13.20 7.53
N LEU A 29 -1.23 -13.95 7.02
CA LEU A 29 -1.77 -15.16 7.66
C LEU A 29 -0.92 -16.42 7.40
N GLN A 30 0.00 -16.34 6.43
CA GLN A 30 0.80 -17.45 5.90
C GLN A 30 2.22 -16.95 5.63
N ASP A 31 3.16 -17.86 5.35
CA ASP A 31 4.55 -17.49 5.01
C ASP A 31 4.64 -16.61 3.75
N TYR A 32 3.79 -16.87 2.76
CA TYR A 32 3.71 -16.08 1.52
C TYR A 32 2.30 -16.08 0.92
N CYS A 33 2.04 -15.06 0.10
CA CYS A 33 0.89 -14.95 -0.80
C CYS A 33 1.37 -14.20 -2.05
N ILE A 34 1.55 -14.94 -3.14
CA ILE A 34 1.93 -14.39 -4.44
C ILE A 34 0.63 -13.99 -5.15
N ALA A 35 0.47 -12.70 -5.44
CA ALA A 35 -0.68 -12.09 -6.06
C ALA A 35 -0.94 -12.62 -7.48
N ASP A 36 -2.17 -13.07 -7.68
CA ASP A 36 -2.73 -13.54 -8.93
C ASP A 36 -3.51 -12.42 -9.62
N ALA A 37 -2.92 -11.85 -10.67
CA ALA A 37 -3.56 -10.81 -11.47
C ALA A 37 -4.59 -11.34 -12.47
N SER A 38 -4.76 -12.67 -12.59
CA SER A 38 -5.67 -13.28 -13.57
C SER A 38 -7.12 -13.42 -13.06
N GLN A 39 -7.33 -13.24 -11.75
CA GLN A 39 -8.60 -13.51 -11.12
C GLN A 39 -9.61 -12.35 -11.36
N PRO A 40 -10.88 -12.66 -11.66
CA PRO A 40 -11.87 -11.66 -12.08
C PRO A 40 -12.57 -10.93 -10.91
N PHE A 41 -12.19 -11.19 -9.66
CA PHE A 41 -12.84 -10.63 -8.48
C PHE A 41 -11.90 -9.71 -7.69
N PHE A 42 -12.49 -8.76 -6.96
CA PHE A 42 -11.78 -7.73 -6.22
C PHE A 42 -11.87 -7.97 -4.72
N LEU A 43 -10.74 -7.78 -4.02
CA LEU A 43 -10.63 -7.85 -2.57
C LEU A 43 -9.63 -6.79 -2.08
N ASN A 44 -9.55 -6.57 -0.76
CA ASN A 44 -8.54 -5.67 -0.19
C ASN A 44 -7.14 -6.28 -0.34
N GLY A 45 -6.43 -5.91 -1.42
CA GLY A 45 -5.17 -6.52 -1.85
C GLY A 45 -5.32 -7.19 -3.22
N ALA A 46 -4.74 -8.38 -3.36
CA ALA A 46 -4.90 -9.22 -4.54
C ALA A 46 -5.12 -10.68 -4.10
N PRO A 47 -5.87 -11.48 -4.86
CA PRO A 47 -5.99 -12.91 -4.59
C PRO A 47 -4.64 -13.59 -4.76
N CYS A 48 -4.39 -14.69 -4.02
CA CYS A 48 -3.14 -15.42 -4.13
C CYS A 48 -3.26 -16.56 -5.17
N ILE A 49 -2.16 -16.91 -5.85
CA ILE A 49 -2.08 -18.17 -6.60
C ILE A 49 -2.12 -19.38 -5.64
N ASN A 50 -2.31 -20.59 -6.18
CA ASN A 50 -2.15 -21.81 -5.41
C ASN A 50 -0.69 -21.95 -4.92
N PRO A 51 -0.43 -22.10 -3.60
CA PRO A 51 0.92 -22.18 -3.04
C PRO A 51 1.74 -23.36 -3.58
N SER A 52 1.09 -24.44 -4.04
CA SER A 52 1.76 -25.57 -4.70
C SER A 52 2.38 -25.20 -6.07
N LEU A 53 1.99 -24.07 -6.64
CA LEU A 53 2.54 -23.53 -7.90
C LEU A 53 3.62 -22.46 -7.65
N ALA A 54 3.98 -22.20 -6.39
CA ALA A 54 5.02 -21.24 -6.05
C ALA A 54 6.39 -21.72 -6.58
N ALA A 55 7.13 -20.78 -7.17
CA ALA A 55 8.46 -21.01 -7.72
C ALA A 55 9.39 -19.86 -7.29
N SER A 56 10.69 -20.10 -7.29
CA SER A 56 11.70 -19.09 -6.89
C SER A 56 11.62 -17.81 -7.71
N SER A 57 11.23 -17.91 -8.99
CA SER A 57 11.04 -16.76 -9.87
C SER A 57 10.00 -15.76 -9.36
N HIS A 58 8.99 -16.19 -8.58
CA HIS A 58 7.98 -15.30 -8.01
C HIS A 58 8.52 -14.43 -6.86
N PHE A 59 9.68 -14.77 -6.30
CA PHE A 59 10.30 -14.02 -5.21
C PHE A 59 11.46 -13.13 -5.68
N THR A 60 11.69 -13.06 -6.99
CA THR A 60 12.76 -12.25 -7.59
C THR A 60 12.19 -11.32 -8.64
N THR A 61 12.71 -10.09 -8.73
CA THR A 61 12.29 -9.14 -9.77
C THR A 61 13.48 -8.40 -10.34
N SER A 62 13.44 -8.17 -11.65
CA SER A 62 14.36 -7.29 -12.38
C SER A 62 13.65 -6.05 -12.92
N ALA A 63 12.43 -5.77 -12.45
CA ALA A 63 11.63 -4.64 -12.94
C ALA A 63 12.31 -3.28 -12.69
N LEU A 64 13.17 -3.19 -11.68
CA LEU A 64 13.95 -1.99 -11.35
C LEU A 64 15.40 -2.06 -11.85
N SER A 65 15.77 -3.05 -12.68
CA SER A 65 17.15 -3.20 -13.17
C SER A 65 17.56 -2.18 -14.23
N LYS A 66 16.61 -1.43 -14.80
CA LYS A 66 16.86 -0.36 -15.78
C LYS A 66 16.52 1.00 -15.18
N PRO A 67 17.28 2.07 -15.43
CA PRO A 67 16.93 3.41 -14.98
C PRO A 67 15.61 3.90 -15.57
N GLY A 68 14.85 4.66 -14.78
CA GLY A 68 13.66 5.37 -15.27
C GLY A 68 14.00 6.56 -16.18
N ASP A 69 13.09 6.93 -17.07
CA ASP A 69 13.24 8.11 -17.92
C ASP A 69 12.85 9.39 -17.17
N THR A 70 13.84 10.02 -16.54
CA THR A 70 13.63 11.28 -15.82
C THR A 70 13.54 12.49 -16.75
N LYS A 71 13.82 12.35 -18.06
CA LYS A 71 13.75 13.48 -19.01
C LYS A 71 12.32 13.79 -19.40
N ALA A 72 11.45 12.77 -19.41
CA ALA A 72 10.03 12.92 -19.68
C ALA A 72 9.25 13.66 -18.58
N ASN A 73 9.78 13.76 -17.35
CA ASN A 73 9.16 14.50 -16.25
C ASN A 73 9.85 15.86 -16.02
N PRO A 74 9.12 17.00 -16.06
CA PRO A 74 9.64 18.32 -15.71
C PRO A 74 10.38 18.39 -14.36
N PHE A 75 9.97 17.57 -13.39
CA PHE A 75 10.60 17.51 -12.06
C PHE A 75 11.89 16.67 -12.02
N ARG A 76 12.31 16.08 -13.14
CA ARG A 76 13.45 15.16 -13.24
C ARG A 76 13.44 14.01 -12.23
N LEU A 77 12.24 13.48 -11.99
CA LEU A 77 12.00 12.36 -11.09
C LEU A 77 11.10 11.34 -11.81
N GLN A 78 11.40 10.05 -11.74
CA GLN A 78 10.45 9.03 -12.20
C GLN A 78 10.30 7.96 -11.11
N ARG A 79 9.06 7.62 -10.78
CA ARG A 79 8.77 6.45 -9.94
C ARG A 79 8.69 5.22 -10.83
N GLN A 80 9.49 4.21 -10.52
CA GLN A 80 9.36 2.90 -11.13
C GLN A 80 8.55 2.06 -10.16
N ALA A 81 7.37 1.65 -10.59
CA ALA A 81 6.56 0.70 -9.85
C ALA A 81 6.82 -0.69 -10.43
N HIS A 82 7.18 -1.63 -9.57
CA HIS A 82 6.93 -3.03 -9.86
C HIS A 82 5.53 -3.34 -9.31
N GLN A 83 4.64 -3.88 -10.15
CA GLN A 83 3.39 -4.44 -9.65
C GLN A 83 3.77 -5.52 -8.63
N ARG A 84 3.23 -5.41 -7.41
CA ARG A 84 3.35 -6.45 -6.39
C ARG A 84 2.57 -7.66 -6.88
N HIS A 85 3.24 -8.50 -7.65
CA HIS A 85 2.87 -9.90 -7.87
C HIS A 85 3.17 -10.70 -6.61
#